data_AF-A0A961MJD1-F1
#
_entry.id   AF-A0A961MJD1-F1
#
_cell.length_a   1.000
_cell.length_b   1.000
_cell.length_c   1.000
_cell.angle_alpha   90.00
_cell.angle_beta   90.00
_cell.angle_gamma   90.00
#
_symmetry.space_group_name_H-M   'P 1'
#
loop_
_entity.id
_entity.type
_entity.pdbx_description
1 polymer ?
#
loop_
_entity_poly.entity_id
_entity_poly.type
_entity_poly.pdbx_seq_one_letter_code
_entity_poly.pdbx_strand_id
1 'polypeptide(L)'
;PGQWPGAVPADWAGFAARGYLPSAAALNFVFRAITPQGRPRRFDARFFLADAAQVQGDPDDFSQACDELSHLHWVPIAEARQLNLPFITE
;
A
#
# COMPACT_ATOMS: atom_id res chain seq x y z
N PRO A 1 -15.58 -8.64 -5.79
CA PRO A 1 -16.74 -7.70 -5.75
C PRO A 1 -17.74 -8.12 -4.69
N GLY A 2 -18.49 -7.19 -4.11
CA GLY A 2 -19.52 -7.54 -3.12
C GLY A 2 -20.22 -6.34 -2.50
N GLN A 3 -21.07 -6.62 -1.52
CA GLN A 3 -21.87 -5.60 -0.82
C GLN A 3 -21.21 -5.22 0.51
N TRP A 4 -21.16 -3.93 0.80
CA TRP A 4 -20.61 -3.44 2.06
C TRP A 4 -21.53 -3.83 3.22
N PRO A 5 -20.99 -4.34 4.34
CA PRO A 5 -21.81 -4.81 5.47
C PRO A 5 -22.46 -3.67 6.28
N GLY A 6 -22.13 -2.41 5.98
CA GLY A 6 -22.62 -1.24 6.70
C GLY A 6 -22.29 0.06 5.97
N ALA A 7 -22.34 1.18 6.70
CA ALA A 7 -21.97 2.48 6.17
C ALA A 7 -20.55 2.47 5.61
N VAL A 8 -20.39 2.94 4.37
CA VAL A 8 -19.09 3.04 3.69
C VAL A 8 -18.34 4.23 4.27
N PRO A 9 -17.11 4.05 4.80
CA PRO A 9 -16.27 5.17 5.24
C PRO A 9 -15.96 6.13 4.08
N ALA A 10 -15.83 7.42 4.35
CA ALA A 10 -15.61 8.44 3.31
C ALA A 10 -14.41 8.12 2.40
N ASP A 11 -13.28 7.72 3.00
CA ASP A 11 -12.05 7.36 2.27
C ASP A 11 -12.21 6.11 1.37
N TRP A 12 -13.27 5.32 1.59
CA TRP A 12 -13.56 4.11 0.82
C TRP A 12 -14.66 4.29 -0.22
N ALA A 13 -15.27 5.48 -0.32
CA ALA A 13 -16.40 5.74 -1.21
C ALA A 13 -16.09 5.41 -2.67
N GLY A 14 -14.88 5.75 -3.16
CA GLY A 14 -14.46 5.47 -4.53
C GLY A 14 -14.27 3.97 -4.84
N PHE A 15 -13.94 3.15 -3.84
CA PHE A 15 -13.89 1.69 -3.99
C PHE A 15 -15.29 1.09 -3.96
N ALA A 16 -16.15 1.55 -3.04
CA ALA A 16 -17.52 1.09 -2.91
C ALA A 16 -18.36 1.40 -4.16
N ALA A 17 -18.20 2.59 -4.76
CA ALA A 17 -18.88 2.98 -6.00
C ALA A 17 -18.56 2.05 -7.18
N ARG A 18 -17.42 1.35 -7.13
CA ARG A 18 -16.98 0.34 -8.12
C ARG A 18 -17.35 -1.11 -7.71
N GLY A 19 -18.06 -1.29 -6.59
CA GLY A 19 -18.45 -2.62 -6.08
C GLY A 19 -17.31 -3.40 -5.43
N TYR A 20 -16.22 -2.73 -5.05
CA TYR A 20 -15.06 -3.36 -4.42
C TYR A 20 -15.19 -3.40 -2.89
N LEU A 21 -14.63 -4.45 -2.30
CA LEU A 21 -14.52 -4.67 -0.86
C LEU A 21 -13.05 -4.85 -0.49
N PRO A 22 -12.60 -4.39 0.69
CA PRO A 22 -11.27 -4.73 1.20
C PRO A 22 -11.11 -6.24 1.36
N SER A 23 -9.92 -6.74 1.03
CA SER A 23 -9.52 -8.11 1.32
C SER A 23 -8.05 -8.14 1.72
N ALA A 24 -7.75 -8.80 2.84
CA ALA A 24 -6.38 -9.08 3.27
C ALA A 24 -5.87 -10.46 2.81
N ALA A 25 -6.69 -11.23 2.08
CA ALA A 25 -6.41 -12.64 1.79
C ALA A 25 -5.11 -12.87 1.00
N ALA A 26 -4.72 -11.92 0.15
CA ALA A 26 -3.49 -11.98 -0.66
C ALA A 26 -2.27 -11.34 0.04
N LEU A 27 -2.43 -10.75 1.23
CA LEU A 27 -1.35 -10.07 1.94
C LEU A 27 -0.51 -11.07 2.72
N ASN A 28 0.77 -11.17 2.37
CA ASN A 28 1.75 -11.93 3.11
C ASN A 28 2.55 -10.99 4.00
N PHE A 29 2.55 -11.23 5.32
CA PHE A 29 3.37 -10.47 6.25
C PHE A 29 4.85 -10.86 6.08
N VAL A 30 5.72 -9.88 5.83
CA VAL A 30 7.14 -10.14 5.56
C VAL A 30 8.10 -9.50 6.55
N PHE A 31 7.74 -8.37 7.18
CA PHE A 31 8.64 -7.66 8.08
C PHE A 31 7.90 -6.70 9.02
N ARG A 32 8.51 -6.41 10.17
CA ARG A 32 8.11 -5.34 11.09
C ARG A 32 9.32 -4.50 11.45
N ALA A 33 9.15 -3.19 11.45
CA ALA A 33 10.18 -2.23 11.77
C ALA A 33 9.66 -1.24 12.80
N ILE A 34 10.35 -1.10 13.93
CA ILE A 34 10.00 -0.10 14.95
C ILE A 34 11.07 0.98 14.95
N THR A 35 10.67 2.24 14.83
CA THR A 35 11.64 3.33 14.89
C THR A 35 12.32 3.36 16.27
N PRO A 36 13.67 3.36 16.33
CA PRO A 36 14.43 3.41 17.57
C PRO A 36 14.03 4.57 18.48
N GLN A 37 14.31 4.42 19.77
CA GLN A 37 14.08 5.48 20.75
C GLN A 37 14.96 6.70 20.44
N GLY A 38 14.52 7.89 20.86
CA GLY A 38 15.24 9.15 20.66
C GLY A 38 15.00 9.86 19.33
N ARG A 39 14.24 9.26 18.40
CA ARG A 39 13.75 9.96 17.20
C ARG A 39 12.46 10.75 17.54
N PRO A 40 12.32 12.01 17.08
CA PRO A 40 11.15 12.84 17.39
C PRO A 40 9.85 12.34 16.74
N ARG A 41 9.97 11.53 15.68
CA ARG A 41 8.85 10.80 15.05
C ARG A 41 9.17 9.32 15.06
N ARG A 42 8.20 8.50 15.45
CA ARG A 42 8.34 7.06 15.60
C ARG A 42 7.15 6.34 14.98
N PHE A 43 7.43 5.23 14.32
CA PHE A 43 6.45 4.37 13.70
C PHE A 43 6.67 2.92 14.15
N ASP A 44 5.59 2.16 14.14
CA ASP A 44 5.60 0.70 14.25
C ASP A 44 5.05 0.15 12.94
N ALA A 45 5.93 0.00 11.96
CA ALA A 45 5.59 -0.30 10.57
C ALA A 45 5.50 -1.82 10.34
N ARG A 46 4.47 -2.26 9.62
CA ARG A 46 4.31 -3.64 9.16
C ARG A 46 4.35 -3.64 7.64
N PHE A 47 5.18 -4.51 7.07
CA PHE A 47 5.34 -4.65 5.63
C PHE A 47 4.64 -5.93 5.17
N PHE A 48 3.85 -5.79 4.11
CA PHE A 48 3.13 -6.87 3.47
C PHE A 48 3.53 -6.96 1.99
N LEU A 49 3.53 -8.17 1.46
CA LEU A 49 3.77 -8.47 0.05
C LEU A 49 2.52 -9.14 -0.54
N ALA A 50 2.10 -8.71 -1.72
CA ALA A 50 1.02 -9.33 -2.49
C ALA A 50 1.41 -9.44 -3.97
N ASP A 51 0.85 -10.43 -4.64
CA ASP A 51 0.93 -10.56 -6.10
C ASP A 51 0.04 -9.49 -6.75
N ALA A 52 0.60 -8.71 -7.69
CA ALA A 52 -0.12 -7.68 -8.43
C ALA A 52 -1.32 -8.25 -9.20
N ALA A 53 -1.27 -9.52 -9.61
CA ALA A 53 -2.38 -10.20 -10.27
C ALA A 53 -3.63 -10.35 -9.37
N GLN A 54 -3.50 -10.15 -8.05
CA GLN A 54 -4.62 -10.13 -7.11
C GLN A 54 -5.23 -8.74 -6.93
N VAL A 55 -4.65 -7.69 -7.53
CA VAL A 55 -5.18 -6.33 -7.48
C VAL A 55 -6.28 -6.17 -8.52
N GLN A 56 -7.40 -5.59 -8.10
CA GLN A 56 -8.53 -5.33 -8.98
C GLN A 56 -8.32 -4.00 -9.72
N GLY A 57 -8.24 -4.06 -11.05
CA GLY A 57 -8.02 -2.91 -11.92
C GLY A 57 -6.72 -3.05 -12.71
N ASP A 58 -6.33 -1.98 -13.39
CA ASP A 58 -5.02 -1.90 -14.03
C ASP A 58 -3.98 -1.45 -12.98
N PRO A 59 -2.97 -2.29 -12.64
CA PRO A 59 -1.94 -1.92 -11.68
C PRO A 59 -1.00 -0.80 -12.17
N ASP A 60 -1.08 -0.43 -13.45
CA ASP A 60 -0.31 0.66 -14.07
C ASP A 60 -1.12 1.96 -14.24
N ASP A 61 -2.43 1.95 -13.91
CA ASP A 61 -3.28 3.14 -13.95
C ASP A 61 -3.25 3.91 -12.63
N PHE A 62 -2.52 5.02 -12.63
CA PHE A 62 -2.41 5.94 -11.48
C PHE A 62 -3.29 7.20 -11.63
N SER A 63 -4.20 7.26 -12.59
CA SER A 63 -5.02 8.46 -12.87
C SER A 63 -5.91 8.90 -11.71
N GLN A 64 -6.19 8.00 -10.76
CA GLN A 64 -7.00 8.22 -9.57
C GLN A 64 -6.17 8.31 -8.27
N ALA A 65 -4.84 8.36 -8.38
CA ALA A 65 -3.97 8.53 -7.21
C ALA A 65 -4.15 9.93 -6.59
N CYS A 66 -3.98 10.02 -5.27
CA CYS A 66 -3.98 11.32 -4.60
C CYS A 66 -2.66 12.08 -4.85
N ASP A 67 -2.70 13.40 -4.69
CA ASP A 67 -1.53 14.27 -4.88
C ASP A 67 -0.40 14.07 -3.85
N GLU A 68 -0.64 13.29 -2.79
CA GLU A 68 0.36 13.01 -1.75
C GLU A 68 1.55 12.20 -2.30
N LEU A 69 1.30 11.32 -3.27
CA LEU A 69 2.32 10.48 -3.90
C LEU A 69 2.62 10.96 -5.32
N SER A 70 3.62 11.82 -5.45
CA SER A 70 4.18 12.17 -6.76
C SER A 70 5.17 11.08 -7.22
N HIS A 71 5.09 10.71 -8.51
CA HIS A 71 6.01 9.77 -9.19
C HIS A 71 5.87 8.26 -8.85
N LEU A 72 4.64 7.74 -8.85
CA LEU A 72 4.41 6.28 -8.78
C LEU A 72 4.91 5.57 -10.04
N HIS A 73 5.74 4.55 -9.86
CA HIS A 73 6.24 3.69 -10.94
C HIS A 73 6.72 2.34 -10.37
N TRP A 74 6.72 1.31 -11.22
CA TRP A 74 7.33 0.03 -10.92
C TRP A 74 8.85 0.09 -11.07
N VAL A 75 9.56 -0.60 -10.16
CA VAL A 75 11.02 -0.63 -10.15
C VAL A 75 11.47 -2.10 -10.15
N PRO A 76 12.33 -2.52 -11.11
CA PRO A 76 12.91 -3.85 -11.08
C PRO A 76 13.66 -4.10 -9.78
N ILE A 77 13.49 -5.27 -9.18
CA ILE A 77 14.14 -5.61 -7.89
C ILE A 77 15.67 -5.45 -7.97
N ALA A 78 16.26 -5.81 -9.11
CA ALA A 78 17.70 -5.66 -9.35
C ALA A 78 18.18 -4.19 -9.32
N GLU A 79 17.30 -3.25 -9.63
CA GLU A 79 17.57 -1.82 -9.68
C GLU A 79 17.13 -1.10 -8.39
N ALA A 80 16.31 -1.73 -7.56
CA ALA A 80 15.73 -1.12 -6.36
C ALA A 80 16.77 -0.52 -5.40
N ARG A 81 17.97 -1.10 -5.31
CA ARG A 81 19.08 -0.58 -4.47
C ARG A 81 19.71 0.72 -5.00
N GLN A 82 19.44 1.09 -6.24
CA GLN A 82 19.94 2.33 -6.85
C GLN A 82 19.07 3.54 -6.50
N LEU A 83 17.84 3.30 -6.02
CA LEU A 83 16.95 4.35 -5.55
C LEU A 83 17.47 4.94 -4.23
N ASN A 84 17.27 6.25 -4.06
CA ASN A 84 17.55 6.95 -2.81
C ASN A 84 16.47 6.63 -1.75
N LEU A 85 16.44 5.37 -1.31
CA LEU A 85 15.48 4.87 -0.32
C LEU A 85 16.03 5.04 1.10
N PRO A 86 15.21 5.46 2.07
CA PRO A 86 15.61 5.47 3.46
C PRO A 86 15.81 4.03 3.97
N PHE A 87 16.84 3.83 4.79
CA PHE A 87 17.06 2.55 5.45
C PHE A 87 15.96 2.27 6.50
N ILE A 88 15.43 1.06 6.48
CA ILE A 88 14.49 0.58 7.49
C ILE A 88 15.30 0.12 8.71
N THR A 89 14.93 0.59 9.90
CA THR A 89 15.54 0.18 11.17
C THR A 89 14.85 -1.07 11.72
N GLU A 90 15.62 -2.09 12.09
CA GLU A 90 15.15 -3.31 12.79
C GLU A 90 14.74 -3.01 14.24
#